data_AF-L0R777-F1
#
_entry.id   AF-L0R777-F1
#
_cell.length_a   1.000
_cell.length_b   1.000
_cell.length_c   1.000
_cell.angle_alpha   90.00
_cell.angle_beta   90.00
_cell.angle_gamma   90.00
#
_symmetry.space_group_name_H-M   'P 1'
#
loop_
_entity.id
_entity.type
_entity.pdbx_description
1 polymer ?
#
loop_
_entity_poly.entity_id
_entity_poly.type
_entity_poly.pdbx_seq_one_letter_code
_entity_poly.pdbx_strand_id
1 'polypeptide(L)'
;MTSARTTSSGDIFNISISFSLSNITLDQWKPKKLSFFLSDSYSKASELFGCLANYLSSIRIISENQDLTYFVPEQDFIFPGFDKKNSLLSYPGQSFSGFSLLQEYFIFLQKFLFFDITGLDKWKYKGDATTFEILFEFNEPPFEIPTVTATTFSLFSVPVVNLFPHDAEPSLLDHTRERIRVRPSSKTGKGYQIYSVDKVVGFIQGSVTPVEYAPMDHFSADGEERSFYNATRAISPITNAQEVHIHFLYSKKEQIFQGKP
;
A
#
# COMPACT_ATOMS: atom_id res chain seq x y z
N MET A 1 12.11 17.70 -10.50
CA MET A 1 12.16 17.23 -11.90
C MET A 1 11.92 18.43 -12.78
N THR A 2 12.76 18.65 -13.79
CA THR A 2 12.79 19.89 -14.56
C THR A 2 12.18 19.71 -15.94
N SER A 3 12.44 18.58 -16.59
CA SER A 3 11.90 18.24 -17.89
C SER A 3 11.90 16.72 -18.11
N ALA A 4 11.07 16.25 -19.03
CA ALA A 4 11.18 14.93 -19.62
C ALA A 4 10.87 15.01 -21.11
N ARG A 5 11.59 14.25 -21.93
CA ARG A 5 11.45 14.24 -23.39
C ARG A 5 11.74 12.86 -23.97
N THR A 6 11.10 12.55 -25.08
CA THR A 6 11.44 11.40 -25.91
C THR A 6 12.34 11.90 -27.05
N THR A 7 13.43 11.20 -27.32
CA THR A 7 14.34 11.48 -28.43
C THR A 7 14.57 10.20 -29.22
N SER A 8 14.46 10.27 -30.54
CA SER A 8 14.89 9.20 -31.45
C SER A 8 16.13 9.67 -32.21
N SER A 9 17.17 8.84 -32.23
CA SER A 9 18.38 9.09 -33.02
C SER A 9 18.73 7.82 -33.77
N GLY A 10 18.30 7.73 -35.03
CA GLY A 10 18.34 6.48 -35.79
C GLY A 10 17.39 5.45 -35.19
N ASP A 11 17.89 4.23 -34.98
CA ASP A 11 17.12 3.10 -34.44
C ASP A 11 17.08 3.06 -32.89
N ILE A 12 17.71 4.05 -32.24
CA ILE A 12 17.76 4.14 -30.78
C ILE A 12 16.70 5.13 -30.29
N PHE A 13 15.76 4.62 -29.48
CA PHE A 13 14.74 5.42 -28.83
C PHE A 13 15.10 5.61 -27.37
N ASN A 14 15.11 6.88 -26.92
CA ASN A 14 15.47 7.23 -25.57
C ASN A 14 14.40 8.10 -24.92
N ILE A 15 14.14 7.85 -23.64
CA ILE A 15 13.41 8.77 -22.77
C ILE A 15 14.42 9.39 -21.82
N SER A 16 14.49 10.71 -21.80
CA SER A 16 15.40 11.45 -20.92
C SER A 16 14.60 12.28 -19.93
N ILE A 17 14.98 12.20 -18.66
CA ILE A 17 14.36 12.94 -17.56
C ILE A 17 15.45 13.74 -16.85
N SER A 18 15.32 15.06 -16.89
CA SER A 18 16.29 15.97 -16.27
C SER A 18 15.84 16.39 -14.87
N PHE A 19 16.78 16.42 -13.94
CA PHE A 19 16.58 16.78 -12.54
C PHE A 19 17.51 17.91 -12.14
N SER A 20 17.01 18.76 -11.25
CA SER A 20 17.80 19.76 -10.54
C SER A 20 17.57 19.56 -9.04
N LEU A 21 18.67 19.54 -8.29
CA LEU A 21 18.70 19.52 -6.84
C LEU A 21 18.73 20.96 -6.31
N SER A 22 17.99 21.21 -5.25
CA SER A 22 17.99 22.50 -4.55
C SER A 22 18.82 22.38 -3.28
N ASN A 23 19.74 23.32 -3.07
CA ASN A 23 20.53 23.50 -1.84
C ASN A 23 21.54 22.39 -1.49
N ILE A 24 21.66 21.34 -2.30
CA ILE A 24 22.64 20.26 -2.11
C ILE A 24 23.33 19.91 -3.43
N THR A 25 24.57 19.47 -3.36
CA THR A 25 25.29 18.89 -4.50
C THR A 25 24.95 17.41 -4.66
N LEU A 26 25.23 16.84 -5.83
CA LEU A 26 25.00 15.42 -6.06
C LEU A 26 25.79 14.54 -5.08
N ASP A 27 27.01 14.88 -4.70
CA ASP A 27 27.81 14.09 -3.76
C ASP A 27 27.15 13.97 -2.36
N GLN A 28 26.43 15.00 -1.94
CA GLN A 28 25.63 15.00 -0.72
C GLN A 28 24.32 14.22 -0.87
N TRP A 29 23.79 14.11 -2.10
CA TRP A 29 22.55 13.40 -2.39
C TRP A 29 22.77 11.89 -2.43
N LYS A 30 22.44 11.20 -1.34
CA LYS A 30 22.59 9.73 -1.17
C LYS A 30 21.23 9.00 -1.03
N PRO A 31 20.34 9.09 -2.03
CA PRO A 31 19.09 8.34 -2.00
C PRO A 31 19.39 6.84 -2.15
N LYS A 32 18.62 6.00 -1.47
CA LYS A 32 18.64 4.54 -1.73
C LYS A 32 17.73 4.15 -2.90
N LYS A 33 16.68 4.95 -3.13
CA LYS A 33 15.62 4.67 -4.08
C LYS A 33 14.98 5.95 -4.59
N LEU A 34 14.58 5.96 -5.86
CA LEU A 34 13.73 6.97 -6.46
C LEU A 34 12.51 6.28 -7.09
N SER A 35 11.32 6.68 -6.68
CA SER A 35 10.04 6.10 -7.11
C SER A 35 9.30 7.02 -8.04
N PHE A 36 8.79 6.46 -9.14
CA PHE A 36 8.08 7.16 -10.20
C PHE A 36 6.68 6.59 -10.37
N PHE A 37 5.70 7.48 -10.50
CA PHE A 37 4.35 7.16 -10.91
C PHE A 37 4.09 7.70 -12.32
N LEU A 38 3.54 6.87 -13.21
CA LEU A 38 3.12 7.31 -14.53
C LEU A 38 1.74 8.00 -14.42
N SER A 39 1.76 9.33 -14.33
CA SER A 39 0.60 10.17 -13.98
C SER A 39 -0.21 10.70 -15.17
N ASP A 40 0.12 10.28 -16.39
CA ASP A 40 -0.66 10.61 -17.58
C ASP A 40 -2.03 9.89 -17.58
N SER A 41 -2.81 10.08 -18.64
CA SER A 41 -3.98 9.24 -18.92
C SER A 41 -3.63 7.75 -18.88
N TYR A 42 -4.56 6.93 -18.38
CA TYR A 42 -4.31 5.50 -18.16
C TYR A 42 -3.83 4.76 -19.43
N SER A 43 -4.35 5.11 -20.61
CA SER A 43 -3.90 4.52 -21.89
C SER A 43 -2.41 4.75 -22.12
N LYS A 44 -1.99 6.02 -22.14
CA LYS A 44 -0.59 6.41 -22.37
C LYS A 44 0.34 5.88 -21.28
N ALA A 45 -0.10 5.94 -20.02
CA ALA A 45 0.66 5.42 -18.91
C ALA A 45 0.85 3.90 -19.01
N SER A 46 -0.17 3.15 -19.45
CA SER A 46 -0.09 1.70 -19.64
C SER A 46 0.77 1.32 -20.84
N GLU A 47 0.71 2.07 -21.94
CA GLU A 47 1.58 1.88 -23.10
C GLU A 47 3.05 2.11 -22.72
N LEU A 48 3.34 3.22 -22.04
CA LEU A 48 4.69 3.54 -21.55
C LEU A 48 5.17 2.52 -20.51
N PHE A 49 4.30 2.06 -19.62
CA PHE A 49 4.59 0.97 -18.70
C PHE A 49 4.99 -0.30 -19.47
N GLY A 50 4.25 -0.64 -20.53
CA GLY A 50 4.57 -1.75 -21.41
C GLY A 50 5.93 -1.60 -22.10
N CYS A 51 6.28 -0.40 -22.56
CA CYS A 51 7.62 -0.08 -23.09
C CYS A 51 8.71 -0.35 -22.04
N LEU A 52 8.55 0.22 -20.85
CA LEU A 52 9.50 0.10 -19.75
C LEU A 52 9.69 -1.35 -19.29
N ALA A 53 8.62 -2.14 -19.28
CA ALA A 53 8.68 -3.52 -18.81
C ALA A 53 9.28 -4.50 -19.83
N ASN A 54 9.09 -4.26 -21.14
CA ASN A 54 9.41 -5.25 -22.18
C ASN A 54 10.51 -4.83 -23.15
N TYR A 55 10.77 -3.54 -23.32
CA TYR A 55 11.67 -3.01 -24.35
C TYR A 55 12.81 -2.17 -23.79
N LEU A 56 12.88 -1.97 -22.46
CA LEU A 56 13.97 -1.26 -21.83
C LEU A 56 15.28 -2.05 -21.99
N SER A 57 16.28 -1.41 -22.60
CA SER A 57 17.60 -1.97 -22.89
C SER A 57 18.62 -1.57 -21.82
N SER A 58 18.66 -0.30 -21.45
CA SER A 58 19.57 0.19 -20.42
C SER A 58 19.03 1.44 -19.73
N ILE A 59 19.48 1.68 -18.49
CA ILE A 59 19.25 2.94 -17.78
C ILE A 59 20.60 3.55 -17.42
N ARG A 60 20.77 4.80 -17.80
CA ARG A 60 21.99 5.58 -17.55
C ARG A 60 21.66 6.83 -16.76
N ILE A 61 22.52 7.17 -15.81
CA ILE A 61 22.46 8.42 -15.06
C ILE A 61 23.69 9.25 -15.40
N ILE A 62 23.48 10.47 -15.87
CA ILE A 62 24.51 11.37 -16.39
C ILE A 62 24.51 12.64 -15.55
N SER A 63 25.68 13.05 -15.04
CA SER A 63 25.87 14.31 -14.33
C SER A 63 26.26 15.42 -15.32
N GLU A 64 25.84 16.67 -15.07
CA GLU A 64 26.14 17.80 -15.96
C GLU A 64 27.65 18.09 -16.09
N ASN A 65 28.44 17.82 -15.06
CA ASN A 65 29.84 18.24 -15.00
C ASN A 65 30.88 17.15 -15.31
N GLN A 66 30.49 15.92 -15.69
CA GLN A 66 31.44 14.82 -15.97
C GLN A 66 30.94 13.78 -16.99
N ASP A 67 31.85 13.21 -17.77
CA ASP A 67 31.68 12.02 -18.64
C ASP A 67 31.35 10.72 -17.86
N LEU A 68 31.20 10.79 -16.53
CA LEU A 68 30.92 9.63 -15.69
C LEU A 68 29.43 9.28 -15.77
N THR A 69 29.15 8.35 -16.67
CA THR A 69 27.85 7.70 -16.79
C THR A 69 27.73 6.57 -15.79
N TYR A 70 26.72 6.62 -14.92
CA TYR A 70 26.37 5.50 -14.06
C TYR A 70 25.33 4.62 -14.73
N PHE A 71 25.68 3.37 -14.95
CA PHE A 71 24.76 2.36 -15.45
C PHE A 71 24.00 1.75 -14.27
N VAL A 72 22.67 1.85 -14.31
CA VAL A 72 21.81 1.20 -13.32
C VAL A 72 21.70 -0.28 -13.71
N PRO A 73 22.07 -1.22 -12.81
CA PRO A 73 21.86 -2.64 -13.06
C PRO A 73 20.39 -2.97 -13.27
N GLU A 74 20.07 -3.93 -14.15
CA GLU A 74 18.68 -4.35 -14.43
C GLU A 74 17.91 -4.73 -13.15
N GLN A 75 18.57 -5.42 -12.23
CA GLN A 75 18.03 -5.80 -10.92
C GLN A 75 17.61 -4.63 -10.03
N ASP A 76 18.16 -3.44 -10.27
CA ASP A 76 17.88 -2.25 -9.47
C ASP A 76 16.68 -1.46 -10.06
N PHE A 77 16.16 -1.85 -11.24
CA PHE A 77 14.91 -1.34 -11.83
C PHE A 77 13.75 -2.31 -11.54
N ILE A 78 12.77 -1.87 -10.75
CA ILE A 78 11.69 -2.75 -10.28
C ILE A 78 10.31 -2.12 -10.44
N PHE A 79 9.28 -2.96 -10.53
CA PHE A 79 7.88 -2.54 -10.53
C PHE A 79 7.24 -2.85 -9.16
N PRO A 80 7.23 -1.89 -8.22
CA PRO A 80 6.80 -2.12 -6.83
C PRO A 80 5.32 -2.52 -6.71
N GLY A 81 4.50 -2.24 -7.71
CA GLY A 81 3.07 -2.59 -7.72
C GLY A 81 2.79 -4.09 -7.60
N PHE A 82 3.74 -4.93 -8.04
CA PHE A 82 3.64 -6.39 -7.98
C PHE A 82 4.24 -7.00 -6.71
N ASP A 83 4.89 -6.20 -5.86
CA ASP A 83 5.45 -6.69 -4.59
C ASP A 83 4.34 -6.87 -3.55
N LYS A 84 4.31 -8.04 -2.92
CA LYS A 84 3.40 -8.38 -1.80
C LYS A 84 3.53 -7.39 -0.64
N LYS A 85 4.72 -6.84 -0.39
CA LYS A 85 4.94 -5.85 0.68
C LYS A 85 4.18 -4.53 0.45
N ASN A 86 3.83 -4.24 -0.81
CA ASN A 86 3.08 -3.04 -1.19
C ASN A 86 1.58 -3.34 -1.41
N SER A 87 1.07 -4.49 -0.95
CA SER A 87 -0.35 -4.83 -1.06
C SER A 87 -1.22 -3.81 -0.32
N LEU A 88 -2.28 -3.34 -0.98
CA LEU A 88 -3.26 -2.40 -0.44
C LEU A 88 -4.36 -3.11 0.36
N LEU A 89 -4.54 -4.41 0.12
CA LEU A 89 -5.58 -5.22 0.75
C LEU A 89 -4.95 -6.17 1.78
N SER A 90 -5.45 -6.10 3.01
CA SER A 90 -5.12 -7.08 4.04
C SER A 90 -5.67 -8.44 3.64
N TYR A 91 -4.78 -9.40 3.41
CA TYR A 91 -5.15 -10.76 3.05
C TYR A 91 -4.67 -11.74 4.12
N PRO A 92 -5.45 -12.78 4.47
CA PRO A 92 -5.01 -13.78 5.44
C PRO A 92 -3.66 -14.39 5.03
N GLY A 93 -2.72 -14.47 5.97
CA GLY A 93 -1.34 -14.88 5.69
C GLY A 93 -1.20 -16.28 5.07
N GLN A 94 -2.22 -17.12 5.20
CA GLN A 94 -2.27 -18.50 4.69
C GLN A 94 -2.84 -18.63 3.26
N SER A 95 -3.30 -17.54 2.64
CA SER A 95 -3.85 -17.57 1.29
C SER A 95 -2.80 -17.33 0.21
N PHE A 96 -3.02 -17.89 -0.98
CA PHE A 96 -2.15 -17.68 -2.14
C PHE A 96 -2.15 -16.21 -2.57
N SER A 97 -0.97 -15.59 -2.61
CA SER A 97 -0.81 -14.15 -2.88
C SER A 97 -1.25 -13.72 -4.28
N GLY A 98 -1.36 -14.65 -5.23
CA GLY A 98 -1.86 -14.35 -6.57
C GLY A 98 -3.32 -13.87 -6.58
N PHE A 99 -4.15 -14.28 -5.62
CA PHE A 99 -5.53 -13.79 -5.52
C PHE A 99 -5.58 -12.32 -5.12
N SER A 100 -4.70 -11.89 -4.20
CA SER A 100 -4.60 -10.48 -3.80
C SER A 100 -4.18 -9.61 -4.99
N LEU A 101 -3.22 -10.07 -5.79
CA LEU A 101 -2.78 -9.36 -7.00
C LEU A 101 -3.92 -9.21 -8.01
N LEU A 102 -4.66 -10.29 -8.29
CA LEU A 102 -5.79 -10.26 -9.22
C LEU A 102 -6.90 -9.32 -8.73
N GLN A 103 -7.20 -9.36 -7.44
CA GLN A 103 -8.20 -8.48 -6.84
C GLN A 103 -7.77 -7.02 -6.91
N GLU A 104 -6.51 -6.70 -6.58
CA GLU A 104 -5.98 -5.35 -6.70
C GLU A 104 -5.96 -4.86 -8.13
N TYR A 105 -5.67 -5.73 -9.10
CA TYR A 105 -5.76 -5.41 -10.52
C TYR A 105 -7.16 -4.93 -10.90
N PHE A 106 -8.22 -5.61 -10.47
CA PHE A 106 -9.59 -5.18 -10.82
C PHE A 106 -10.09 -3.97 -10.01
N ILE A 107 -9.56 -3.72 -8.82
CA ILE A 107 -10.01 -2.62 -7.95
C ILE A 107 -9.25 -1.32 -8.24
N PHE A 108 -7.93 -1.39 -8.47
CA PHE A 108 -7.08 -0.21 -8.56
C PHE A 108 -5.84 -0.43 -9.45
N LEU A 109 -6.07 -0.51 -10.76
CA LEU A 109 -5.04 -0.69 -11.80
C LEU A 109 -3.87 0.30 -11.71
N GLN A 110 -4.14 1.54 -11.28
CA GLN A 110 -3.12 2.60 -11.23
C GLN A 110 -1.96 2.26 -10.29
N LYS A 111 -2.15 1.40 -9.28
CA LYS A 111 -1.06 0.92 -8.41
C LYS A 111 0.09 0.27 -9.21
N PHE A 112 -0.22 -0.38 -10.33
CA PHE A 112 0.78 -1.09 -11.13
C PHE A 112 1.62 -0.17 -12.01
N LEU A 113 1.20 1.10 -12.18
CA LEU A 113 1.89 2.08 -13.01
C LEU A 113 3.05 2.80 -12.29
N PHE A 114 3.61 2.16 -11.26
CA PHE A 114 4.78 2.62 -10.56
C PHE A 114 6.02 1.84 -11.00
N PHE A 115 7.16 2.53 -11.08
CA PHE A 115 8.47 1.90 -11.20
C PHE A 115 9.47 2.59 -10.26
N ASP A 116 10.43 1.83 -9.77
CA ASP A 116 11.46 2.30 -8.86
C ASP A 116 12.85 2.06 -9.44
N ILE A 117 13.73 3.05 -9.29
CA ILE A 117 15.17 2.90 -9.46
C ILE A 117 15.78 2.82 -8.06
N THR A 118 16.28 1.65 -7.71
CA THR A 118 16.95 1.35 -6.43
C THR A 118 18.47 1.39 -6.58
N GLY A 119 19.22 1.21 -5.49
CA GLY A 119 20.67 1.13 -5.54
C GLY A 119 21.38 2.44 -5.89
N LEU A 120 20.68 3.59 -5.84
CA LEU A 120 21.23 4.91 -6.16
C LEU A 120 22.32 5.39 -5.18
N ASP A 121 22.48 4.70 -4.06
CA ASP A 121 23.57 4.87 -3.10
C ASP A 121 24.89 4.25 -3.60
N LYS A 122 24.82 3.31 -4.55
CA LYS A 122 25.99 2.74 -5.23
C LYS A 122 26.57 3.66 -6.29
N TRP A 123 25.82 4.65 -6.76
CA TRP A 123 26.32 5.69 -7.66
C TRP A 123 27.35 6.54 -6.92
N LYS A 124 28.64 6.23 -7.11
CA LYS A 124 29.77 6.96 -6.52
C LYS A 124 30.31 7.99 -7.51
N TYR A 125 30.95 9.04 -6.99
CA TYR A 125 31.60 10.09 -7.79
C TYR A 125 30.62 10.91 -8.64
N LYS A 126 29.62 11.51 -7.98
CA LYS A 126 28.58 12.27 -8.67
C LYS A 126 29.01 13.72 -9.03
N GLY A 127 30.15 14.15 -8.48
CA GLY A 127 30.68 15.49 -8.61
C GLY A 127 29.90 16.54 -7.82
N ASP A 128 30.30 17.80 -7.98
CA ASP A 128 29.68 18.95 -7.33
C ASP A 128 28.52 19.54 -8.14
N ALA A 129 28.08 18.86 -9.20
CA ALA A 129 26.95 19.32 -9.99
C ALA A 129 25.65 19.29 -9.17
N THR A 130 24.73 20.18 -9.55
CA THR A 130 23.38 20.27 -8.96
C THR A 130 22.32 19.70 -9.89
N THR A 131 22.67 19.29 -11.10
CA THR A 131 21.74 18.72 -12.07
C THR A 131 22.25 17.39 -12.61
N PHE A 132 21.32 16.53 -12.98
CA PHE A 132 21.60 15.24 -13.58
C PHE A 132 20.44 14.80 -14.48
N GLU A 133 20.72 13.89 -15.40
CA GLU A 133 19.75 13.31 -16.31
C GLU A 133 19.68 11.79 -16.10
N ILE A 134 18.47 11.24 -16.10
CA ILE A 134 18.25 9.79 -16.20
C ILE A 134 17.78 9.52 -17.62
N LEU A 135 18.51 8.66 -18.31
CA LEU A 135 18.24 8.23 -19.67
C LEU A 135 17.81 6.76 -19.66
N PHE A 136 16.64 6.50 -20.21
CA PHE A 136 16.12 5.17 -20.47
C PHE A 136 16.30 4.90 -21.96
N GLU A 137 17.07 3.88 -22.30
CA GLU A 137 17.28 3.45 -23.69
C GLU A 137 16.42 2.23 -23.98
N PHE A 138 15.75 2.23 -25.12
CA PHE A 138 14.84 1.16 -25.51
C PHE A 138 15.37 0.44 -26.75
N ASN A 139 15.17 -0.88 -26.79
CA ASN A 139 15.23 -1.65 -28.02
C ASN A 139 14.01 -1.27 -28.88
N GLU A 140 14.14 -1.36 -30.21
CA GLU A 140 13.08 -0.99 -31.16
C GLU A 140 11.77 -1.76 -30.84
N PRO A 141 10.71 -1.07 -30.38
CA PRO A 141 9.41 -1.70 -30.20
C PRO A 141 8.68 -1.78 -31.56
N PRO A 142 7.75 -2.75 -31.73
CA PRO A 142 6.94 -2.86 -32.96
C PRO A 142 5.87 -1.77 -33.07
N PHE A 143 5.92 -0.74 -32.23
CA PHE A 143 4.99 0.38 -32.14
C PHE A 143 5.75 1.64 -31.71
N GLU A 144 5.15 2.82 -31.95
CA GLU A 144 5.78 4.09 -31.57
C GLU A 144 5.85 4.25 -30.05
N ILE A 145 7.03 4.64 -29.54
CA ILE A 145 7.18 4.97 -28.11
C ILE A 145 6.37 6.23 -27.80
N PRO A 146 5.52 6.21 -26.74
CA PRO A 146 4.76 7.38 -26.34
C PRO A 146 5.64 8.61 -26.10
N THR A 147 5.20 9.77 -26.57
CA THR A 147 5.86 11.04 -26.26
C THR A 147 5.66 11.35 -24.78
N VAL A 148 6.76 11.58 -24.05
CA VAL A 148 6.70 11.96 -22.63
C VAL A 148 6.89 13.44 -22.41
N THR A 149 6.34 13.94 -21.31
CA THR A 149 6.56 15.30 -20.81
C THR A 149 6.83 15.26 -19.31
N ALA A 150 7.20 16.40 -18.72
CA ALA A 150 7.40 16.48 -17.27
C ALA A 150 6.13 16.14 -16.46
N THR A 151 4.92 16.18 -17.03
CA THR A 151 3.69 15.78 -16.31
C THR A 151 3.40 14.29 -16.41
N THR A 152 4.10 13.56 -17.30
CA THR A 152 3.96 12.11 -17.44
C THR A 152 4.49 11.37 -16.21
N PHE A 153 5.44 11.96 -15.49
CA PHE A 153 6.05 11.36 -14.30
C PHE A 153 5.74 12.18 -13.04
N SER A 154 5.19 11.52 -12.03
CA SER A 154 5.03 12.09 -10.70
C SER A 154 6.00 11.42 -9.73
N LEU A 155 6.77 12.25 -9.03
CA LEU A 155 7.60 11.82 -7.89
C LEU A 155 6.83 11.99 -6.59
N PHE A 156 7.29 11.34 -5.52
CA PHE A 156 6.73 11.46 -4.16
C PHE A 156 5.23 11.13 -4.08
N SER A 157 4.76 10.28 -4.98
CA SER A 157 3.38 9.81 -5.03
C SER A 157 3.26 8.46 -4.35
N VAL A 158 2.17 8.24 -3.61
CA VAL A 158 1.85 6.96 -2.98
C VAL A 158 0.35 6.69 -3.08
N PRO A 159 -0.08 5.43 -3.31
CA PRO A 159 -1.49 5.06 -3.19
C PRO A 159 -1.94 5.18 -1.73
N VAL A 160 -3.17 5.66 -1.50
CA VAL A 160 -3.73 5.83 -0.15
C VAL A 160 -5.06 5.10 -0.06
N VAL A 161 -5.27 4.38 1.04
CA VAL A 161 -6.55 3.75 1.39
C VAL A 161 -7.18 4.55 2.55
N ASN A 162 -8.47 4.86 2.44
CA ASN A 162 -9.19 5.62 3.45
C ASN A 162 -9.61 4.74 4.64
N LEU A 163 -8.66 4.35 5.47
CA LEU A 163 -8.87 3.63 6.73
C LEU A 163 -8.34 4.47 7.89
N PHE A 164 -9.08 4.52 8.98
CA PHE A 164 -8.69 5.23 10.20
C PHE A 164 -9.28 4.53 11.43
N PRO A 165 -8.61 4.60 12.60
CA PRO A 165 -9.17 4.12 13.85
C PRO A 165 -10.45 4.87 14.20
N HIS A 166 -11.47 4.15 14.65
CA HIS A 166 -12.74 4.74 15.06
C HIS A 166 -13.40 3.90 16.15
N ASP A 167 -13.87 4.56 17.21
CA ASP A 167 -14.52 3.87 18.34
C ASP A 167 -15.92 3.39 17.97
N ALA A 168 -16.30 2.24 18.52
CA ALA A 168 -17.67 1.75 18.49
C ALA A 168 -18.51 2.36 19.63
N GLU A 169 -19.83 2.39 19.47
CA GLU A 169 -20.75 2.64 20.58
C GLU A 169 -20.62 1.52 21.64
N PRO A 170 -20.51 1.86 22.93
CA PRO A 170 -20.46 0.86 23.98
C PRO A 170 -21.77 0.09 24.01
N SER A 171 -21.69 -1.22 24.22
CA SER A 171 -22.85 -2.10 24.33
C SER A 171 -22.84 -2.83 25.67
N LEU A 172 -24.00 -2.91 26.30
CA LEU A 172 -24.16 -3.70 27.51
C LEU A 172 -24.09 -5.19 27.16
N LEU A 173 -23.19 -5.90 27.82
CA LEU A 173 -23.09 -7.35 27.73
C LEU A 173 -23.92 -7.96 28.86
N ASP A 174 -25.17 -8.33 28.55
CA ASP A 174 -26.14 -8.86 29.52
C ASP A 174 -26.35 -10.38 29.41
N HIS A 175 -25.55 -11.06 28.58
CA HIS A 175 -25.65 -12.49 28.24
C HIS A 175 -27.01 -12.97 27.71
N THR A 176 -27.96 -12.05 27.44
CA THR A 176 -29.27 -12.41 26.87
C THR A 176 -29.21 -12.50 25.35
N ARG A 177 -28.27 -11.79 24.74
CA ARG A 177 -28.06 -11.77 23.30
C ARG A 177 -26.89 -12.66 22.92
N GLU A 178 -27.15 -13.58 22.00
CA GLU A 178 -26.12 -14.43 21.41
C GLU A 178 -25.03 -13.62 20.68
N ARG A 179 -25.44 -12.53 20.02
CA ARG A 179 -24.56 -11.65 19.24
C ARG A 179 -24.87 -10.18 19.45
N ILE A 180 -23.82 -9.36 19.50
CA ILE A 180 -23.92 -7.91 19.65
C ILE A 180 -23.55 -7.24 18.33
N ARG A 181 -24.45 -6.42 17.80
CA ARG A 181 -24.16 -5.59 16.63
C ARG A 181 -23.20 -4.47 17.01
N VAL A 182 -22.09 -4.36 16.30
CA VAL A 182 -21.14 -3.26 16.41
C VAL A 182 -21.66 -2.07 15.62
N ARG A 183 -21.69 -0.91 16.26
CA ARG A 183 -22.05 0.37 15.63
C ARG A 183 -20.89 1.34 15.78
N PRO A 184 -20.41 1.95 14.70
CA PRO A 184 -19.42 3.02 14.82
C PRO A 184 -20.05 4.19 15.58
N SER A 185 -19.30 4.82 16.48
CA SER A 185 -19.78 5.97 17.24
C SER A 185 -20.18 7.10 16.27
N SER A 186 -21.46 7.45 16.24
CA SER A 186 -21.99 8.48 15.34
C SER A 186 -22.22 9.78 16.09
N LYS A 187 -21.15 10.55 16.32
CA LYS A 187 -21.30 11.94 16.82
C LYS A 187 -21.72 12.93 15.71
N THR A 188 -21.52 12.57 14.45
CA THR A 188 -21.59 13.49 13.30
C THR A 188 -22.54 13.04 12.18
N GLY A 189 -23.31 11.96 12.34
CA GLY A 189 -24.28 11.51 11.32
C GLY A 189 -23.67 11.03 9.99
N LYS A 190 -22.38 10.69 9.96
CA LYS A 190 -21.69 10.17 8.77
C LYS A 190 -21.89 8.65 8.63
N GLY A 191 -21.99 8.17 7.38
CA GLY A 191 -22.05 6.75 7.06
C GLY A 191 -20.69 6.08 7.16
N TYR A 192 -20.28 5.69 8.37
CA TYR A 192 -19.08 4.89 8.59
C TYR A 192 -19.36 3.40 8.30
N GLN A 193 -18.41 2.74 7.61
CA GLN A 193 -18.44 1.29 7.40
C GLN A 193 -17.28 0.65 8.17
N ILE A 194 -17.58 -0.37 8.96
CA ILE A 194 -16.59 -1.06 9.78
C ILE A 194 -15.70 -1.94 8.88
N TYR A 195 -14.41 -1.61 8.80
CA TYR A 195 -13.42 -2.38 8.05
C TYR A 195 -12.89 -3.58 8.83
N SER A 196 -12.56 -3.43 10.12
CA SER A 196 -12.11 -4.50 11.01
C SER A 196 -12.48 -4.16 12.46
N VAL A 197 -12.46 -5.16 13.34
CA VAL A 197 -12.56 -4.97 14.79
C VAL A 197 -11.18 -5.29 15.37
N ASP A 198 -10.41 -4.25 15.67
CA ASP A 198 -9.01 -4.40 16.05
C ASP A 198 -8.83 -4.74 17.53
N LYS A 199 -9.74 -4.27 18.39
CA LYS A 199 -9.68 -4.48 19.84
C LYS A 199 -11.07 -4.49 20.47
N VAL A 200 -11.30 -5.40 21.42
CA VAL A 200 -12.52 -5.47 22.23
C VAL A 200 -12.16 -5.44 23.71
N VAL A 201 -12.74 -4.49 24.44
CA VAL A 201 -12.50 -4.29 25.87
C VAL A 201 -13.83 -4.21 26.60
N GLY A 202 -13.94 -4.91 27.72
CA GLY A 202 -15.07 -4.85 28.65
C GLY A 202 -14.71 -4.19 29.97
N PHE A 203 -15.71 -3.59 30.60
CA PHE A 203 -15.61 -3.02 31.94
C PHE A 203 -16.64 -3.70 32.83
N ILE A 204 -16.19 -4.30 33.93
CA ILE A 204 -17.06 -4.95 34.93
C ILE A 204 -17.38 -3.93 36.01
N GLN A 205 -18.66 -3.80 36.36
CA GLN A 205 -19.09 -2.90 37.43
C GLN A 205 -18.39 -3.25 38.75
N GLY A 206 -17.76 -2.25 39.38
CA GLY A 206 -17.01 -2.44 40.63
C GLY A 206 -15.55 -2.90 40.44
N SER A 207 -15.11 -3.15 39.20
CA SER A 207 -13.70 -3.37 38.87
C SER A 207 -13.12 -2.16 38.13
N VAL A 208 -11.87 -1.81 38.45
CA VAL A 208 -11.13 -0.73 37.77
C VAL A 208 -10.33 -1.29 36.58
N THR A 209 -10.07 -2.59 36.57
CA THR A 209 -9.26 -3.23 35.53
C THR A 209 -10.11 -3.62 34.33
N PRO A 210 -9.82 -3.11 33.12
CA PRO A 210 -10.49 -3.54 31.90
C PRO A 210 -10.16 -5.01 31.59
N VAL A 211 -11.15 -5.74 31.09
CA VAL A 211 -10.97 -7.09 30.57
C VAL A 211 -10.81 -7.00 29.06
N GLU A 212 -9.65 -7.44 28.56
CA GLU A 212 -9.38 -7.48 27.13
C GLU A 212 -9.80 -8.84 26.56
N TYR A 213 -10.60 -8.82 25.50
CA TYR A 213 -11.03 -10.03 24.81
C TYR A 213 -10.10 -10.28 23.62
N ALA A 214 -9.55 -11.48 23.53
CA ALA A 214 -8.69 -11.87 22.42
C ALA A 214 -9.52 -12.33 21.21
N PRO A 215 -9.10 -12.05 19.95
CA PRO A 215 -9.74 -12.63 18.78
C PRO A 215 -9.65 -14.16 18.80
N MET A 216 -10.71 -14.85 18.37
CA MET A 216 -10.74 -16.32 18.32
C MET A 216 -9.65 -16.90 17.43
N ASP A 217 -9.23 -16.20 16.38
CA ASP A 217 -8.16 -16.64 15.47
C ASP A 217 -6.78 -16.76 16.18
N HIS A 218 -6.64 -16.18 17.37
CA HIS A 218 -5.45 -16.28 18.22
C HIS A 218 -5.57 -17.38 19.28
N PHE A 219 -6.61 -18.23 19.22
CA PHE A 219 -6.76 -19.35 20.13
C PHE A 219 -5.56 -20.30 20.01
N SER A 220 -4.76 -20.36 21.07
CA SER A 220 -3.69 -21.33 21.24
C SER A 220 -4.15 -22.33 22.30
N ALA A 221 -3.85 -23.62 22.11
CA ALA A 221 -4.20 -24.65 23.09
C ALA A 221 -3.43 -24.54 24.41
N ASP A 222 -2.47 -23.60 24.50
CA ASP A 222 -1.80 -23.24 25.74
C ASP A 222 -2.80 -22.57 26.68
N GLY A 223 -3.00 -23.20 27.84
CA GLY A 223 -4.10 -22.96 28.79
C GLY A 223 -4.10 -21.62 29.51
N GLU A 224 -3.88 -20.49 28.82
CA GLU A 224 -4.19 -19.18 29.35
C GLU A 224 -5.71 -18.98 29.41
N GLU A 225 -6.23 -18.68 30.60
CA GLU A 225 -7.61 -18.29 30.83
C GLU A 225 -7.85 -16.90 30.21
N ARG A 226 -8.04 -16.84 28.88
CA ARG A 226 -8.44 -15.63 28.15
C ARG A 226 -9.91 -15.72 27.74
N SER A 227 -10.60 -14.60 27.79
CA SER A 227 -11.93 -14.46 27.19
C SER A 227 -11.76 -14.14 25.71
N PHE A 228 -12.52 -14.83 24.84
CA PHE A 228 -12.37 -14.71 23.40
C PHE A 228 -13.59 -14.04 22.76
N TYR A 229 -13.38 -13.39 21.62
CA TYR A 229 -14.46 -12.91 20.77
C TYR A 229 -14.29 -13.37 19.33
N ASN A 230 -15.41 -13.50 18.62
CA ASN A 230 -15.44 -13.71 17.18
C ASN A 230 -16.25 -12.60 16.51
N ALA A 231 -15.68 -11.97 15.49
CA ALA A 231 -16.35 -10.94 14.69
C ALA A 231 -16.87 -11.53 13.38
N THR A 232 -18.18 -11.47 13.17
CA THR A 232 -18.85 -11.99 11.97
C THR A 232 -19.53 -10.86 11.20
N ARG A 233 -19.66 -11.05 9.89
CA ARG A 233 -20.35 -10.11 9.00
C ARG A 233 -21.64 -10.71 8.50
N ALA A 234 -22.69 -9.90 8.45
CA ALA A 234 -23.99 -10.29 7.90
C ALA A 234 -24.57 -9.12 7.08
N ILE A 235 -25.40 -9.44 6.09
CA ILE A 235 -26.20 -8.44 5.38
C ILE A 235 -27.50 -8.26 6.17
N SER A 236 -27.87 -7.02 6.49
CA SER A 236 -29.12 -6.78 7.18
C SER A 236 -30.31 -7.05 6.23
N PRO A 237 -31.34 -7.79 6.67
CA PRO A 237 -32.52 -8.08 5.85
C PRO A 237 -33.41 -6.85 5.58
N ILE A 238 -33.24 -5.77 6.35
CA ILE A 238 -34.07 -4.55 6.25
C ILE A 238 -33.40 -3.51 5.35
N THR A 239 -32.14 -3.21 5.62
CA THR A 239 -31.40 -2.13 4.94
C THR A 239 -30.51 -2.60 3.79
N ASN A 240 -30.31 -3.92 3.64
CA ASN A 240 -29.31 -4.52 2.76
C ASN A 240 -27.86 -4.02 3.00
N ALA A 241 -27.61 -3.35 4.14
CA ALA A 241 -26.28 -2.88 4.52
C ALA A 241 -25.47 -4.00 5.18
N GLN A 242 -24.15 -3.91 5.05
CA GLN A 242 -23.24 -4.82 5.75
C GLN A 242 -23.14 -4.44 7.23
N GLU A 243 -23.39 -5.42 8.10
CA GLU A 243 -23.33 -5.27 9.55
C GLU A 243 -22.27 -6.18 10.15
N VAL A 244 -21.60 -5.69 11.19
CA VAL A 244 -20.61 -6.46 11.96
C VAL A 244 -21.23 -6.84 13.30
N HIS A 245 -21.08 -8.10 13.68
CA HIS A 245 -21.56 -8.67 14.94
C HIS A 245 -20.43 -9.33 15.69
N ILE A 246 -20.36 -9.11 17.00
CA ILE A 246 -19.40 -9.77 17.91
C ILE A 246 -20.13 -10.85 18.70
N HIS A 247 -19.49 -12.01 18.81
CA HIS A 247 -19.87 -13.14 19.65
C HIS A 247 -18.81 -13.30 20.73
N PHE A 248 -19.20 -13.54 21.97
CA PHE A 248 -18.28 -13.77 23.07
C PHE A 248 -18.25 -15.25 23.43
N LEU A 249 -17.05 -15.80 23.60
CA LEU A 249 -16.81 -17.17 24.02
C LEU A 249 -16.22 -17.15 25.44
N TYR A 250 -16.95 -17.71 26.38
CA TYR A 250 -16.57 -17.74 27.79
C TYR A 250 -15.79 -19.00 28.12
N SER A 251 -14.78 -18.87 28.97
CA SER A 251 -14.16 -20.03 29.61
C SER A 251 -15.10 -20.59 30.68
N LYS A 252 -15.12 -21.93 30.84
CA LYS A 252 -16.07 -22.71 31.64
C LYS A 252 -16.29 -22.27 33.11
N LYS A 253 -15.43 -21.41 33.68
CA LYS A 253 -15.58 -20.87 35.05
C LYS A 253 -16.42 -19.59 35.14
N GLU A 254 -16.57 -18.81 34.07
CA GLU A 254 -17.35 -17.56 34.10
C GLU A 254 -18.87 -17.81 34.10
N GLN A 255 -19.31 -19.03 33.74
CA GLN A 255 -20.71 -19.46 33.88
C GLN A 255 -21.15 -19.70 35.35
N ILE A 256 -20.27 -19.54 36.33
CA ILE A 256 -20.60 -19.80 37.76
C ILE A 256 -21.37 -18.64 38.39
N PHE A 257 -21.45 -17.45 37.76
CA PHE A 257 -22.42 -16.43 38.18
C PHE A 257 -23.79 -16.67 37.55
N GLN A 258 -24.31 -17.90 37.71
CA GLN A 258 -25.75 -18.11 37.70
C GLN A 258 -26.34 -17.28 38.82
N GLY A 259 -27.28 -16.41 38.47
CA GLY A 259 -28.11 -15.68 39.42
C GLY A 259 -28.59 -16.63 40.51
N LYS A 260 -28.23 -16.33 41.75
CA LYS A 260 -29.01 -16.80 42.88
C LYS A 260 -30.30 -15.97 42.95
N PRO A 261 -31.42 -16.62 43.29
CA PRO A 261 -32.78 -16.11 43.14
C PRO A 261 -33.04 -14.81 43.91
#